data_AF-A0A6L3AEV2-F1
#
_entry.id   AF-A0A6L3AEV2-F1
#
_cell.length_a   1.000
_cell.length_b   1.000
_cell.length_c   1.000
_cell.angle_alpha   90.00
_cell.angle_beta   90.00
_cell.angle_gamma   90.00
#
_symmetry.space_group_name_H-M   'P 1'
#
loop_
_entity.id
_entity.type
_entity.pdbx_description
1 polymer ?
#
loop_
_entity_poly.entity_id
_entity_poly.type
_entity_poly.pdbx_seq_one_letter_code
_entity_poly.pdbx_strand_id
1 'polypeptide(L)'
;MTCTWYASGGSPLTAREFDMRIDPGWNWTTGTAIEADLQSVITHEFGHALGLGHPPGGECPGPVMCEVYRRGSLTRELQADDIAGLIAIYGAAPTPAPTVGPYRHVAPEVAKD
;
A
#
# COMPACT_ATOMS: atom_id res chain seq x y z
N MET A 1 -11.86 6.41 -7.68
CA MET A 1 -11.83 6.70 -6.24
C MET A 1 -12.57 7.99 -5.96
N THR A 2 -13.50 7.98 -5.03
CA THR A 2 -14.11 9.21 -4.51
C THR A 2 -13.79 9.27 -3.03
N CYS A 3 -12.72 9.98 -2.68
CA CYS A 3 -12.43 10.31 -1.30
C CYS A 3 -13.10 11.67 -1.01
N THR A 4 -14.07 11.69 -0.11
CA THR A 4 -14.74 12.95 0.23
C THR A 4 -14.15 13.54 1.50
N TRP A 5 -13.22 14.48 1.34
CA TRP A 5 -12.71 15.32 2.42
C TRP A 5 -13.48 16.65 2.39
N TYR A 6 -14.53 16.80 3.19
CA TYR A 6 -15.22 18.11 3.31
C TYR A 6 -14.65 18.92 4.45
N ALA A 7 -14.14 20.12 4.18
CA ALA A 7 -14.33 21.28 5.05
C ALA A 7 -14.13 22.57 4.25
N SER A 8 -15.19 23.36 4.10
CA SER A 8 -15.05 24.79 3.80
C SER A 8 -14.53 25.48 5.07
N GLY A 9 -13.20 25.52 5.24
CA GLY A 9 -12.52 26.22 6.33
C GLY A 9 -12.55 25.50 7.68
N GLY A 10 -11.46 24.79 8.02
CA GLY A 10 -11.25 24.14 9.32
C GLY A 10 -10.16 23.06 9.28
N SER A 11 -9.69 22.62 10.47
CA SER A 11 -8.71 21.54 10.67
C SER A 11 -9.01 20.29 9.80
N PRO A 12 -7.99 19.55 9.34
CA PRO A 12 -8.19 18.41 8.45
C PRO A 12 -9.14 17.39 9.09
N LEU A 13 -10.28 17.14 8.43
CA LEU A 13 -11.24 16.16 8.93
C LEU A 13 -10.74 14.74 8.69
N THR A 14 -11.02 13.87 9.65
CA THR A 14 -10.76 12.44 9.61
C THR A 14 -11.45 11.79 8.40
N ALA A 15 -10.78 10.87 7.71
CA ALA A 15 -11.42 10.01 6.72
C ALA A 15 -12.64 9.29 7.33
N ARG A 16 -13.78 9.32 6.64
CA ARG A 16 -15.04 8.71 7.09
C ARG A 16 -15.45 7.49 6.27
N GLU A 17 -15.11 7.50 4.98
CA GLU A 17 -15.52 6.49 4.01
C GLU A 17 -14.51 6.45 2.86
N PHE A 18 -14.35 5.27 2.25
CA PHE A 18 -13.60 5.07 1.03
C PHE A 18 -14.24 3.92 0.24
N ASP A 19 -14.55 4.18 -1.03
CA ASP A 19 -15.04 3.19 -1.97
C ASP A 19 -14.02 2.96 -3.09
N MET A 20 -13.81 1.68 -3.41
CA MET A 20 -13.06 1.25 -4.59
C MET A 20 -13.94 0.39 -5.49
N ARG A 21 -13.72 0.54 -6.80
CA ARG A 21 -14.29 -0.33 -7.82
C ARG A 21 -13.18 -0.95 -8.62
N ILE A 22 -13.25 -2.26 -8.79
CA ILE A 22 -12.27 -3.02 -9.55
C ILE A 22 -12.89 -3.33 -10.91
N ASP A 23 -12.25 -2.83 -11.96
CA ASP A 23 -12.74 -2.98 -13.33
C ASP A 23 -12.67 -4.45 -13.76
N PRO A 24 -13.80 -5.12 -14.05
CA PRO A 24 -13.79 -6.53 -14.45
C PRO A 24 -13.20 -6.77 -15.86
N GLY A 25 -12.92 -5.72 -16.63
CA GLY A 25 -12.30 -5.82 -17.96
C GLY A 25 -10.79 -6.13 -17.93
N TRP A 26 -10.14 -6.03 -16.77
CA TRP A 26 -8.72 -6.34 -16.61
C TRP A 26 -8.50 -7.81 -16.28
N ASN A 27 -7.41 -8.38 -16.79
CA ASN A 27 -6.96 -9.71 -16.40
C ASN A 27 -6.19 -9.65 -15.07
N TRP A 28 -6.92 -9.59 -13.96
CA TRP A 28 -6.36 -9.51 -12.63
C TRP A 28 -5.62 -10.78 -12.24
N THR A 29 -4.38 -10.63 -11.79
CA THR A 29 -3.52 -11.73 -11.33
C THR A 29 -3.18 -11.58 -9.86
N THR A 30 -3.11 -12.70 -9.14
CA THR A 30 -2.58 -12.79 -7.78
C THR A 30 -1.47 -13.84 -7.74
N GLY A 31 -0.22 -13.45 -7.51
CA GLY A 31 0.89 -14.39 -7.39
C GLY A 31 1.76 -14.51 -8.65
N THR A 32 2.08 -15.73 -9.07
CA THR A 32 2.99 -16.01 -10.20
C THR A 32 2.26 -15.91 -11.55
N ALA A 33 3.00 -15.49 -12.59
CA ALA A 33 2.48 -14.91 -13.84
C ALA A 33 1.76 -13.58 -13.60
N ILE A 34 2.50 -12.49 -13.81
CA ILE A 34 2.08 -11.14 -13.45
C ILE A 34 1.63 -10.42 -14.71
N GLU A 35 0.37 -10.02 -14.74
CA GLU A 35 -0.15 -9.10 -15.76
C GLU A 35 -0.65 -7.83 -15.08
N ALA A 36 -1.88 -7.84 -14.58
CA ALA A 36 -2.41 -6.79 -13.72
C ALA A 36 -2.44 -7.30 -12.28
N ASP A 37 -1.37 -7.06 -11.55
CA ASP A 37 -1.23 -7.51 -10.17
C ASP A 37 -2.24 -6.79 -9.27
N LEU A 38 -3.26 -7.53 -8.83
CA LEU A 38 -4.35 -6.97 -8.03
C LEU A 38 -3.80 -6.34 -6.73
N GLN A 39 -2.87 -7.02 -6.06
CA GLN A 39 -2.31 -6.50 -4.81
C GLN A 39 -1.59 -5.17 -5.03
N SER A 40 -0.78 -5.04 -6.09
CA SER A 40 -0.06 -3.81 -6.41
C SER A 40 -1.01 -2.63 -6.63
N VAL A 41 -2.08 -2.83 -7.41
CA VAL A 41 -3.08 -1.78 -7.67
C VAL A 41 -3.85 -1.45 -6.39
N ILE A 42 -4.33 -2.45 -5.64
CA ILE A 42 -5.06 -2.21 -4.39
C ILE A 42 -4.20 -1.46 -3.37
N THR A 43 -2.90 -1.72 -3.27
CA THR A 43 -2.01 -0.97 -2.37
C THR A 43 -1.91 0.50 -2.78
N HIS A 44 -1.77 0.82 -4.08
CA HIS A 44 -1.82 2.19 -4.59
C HIS A 44 -3.12 2.90 -4.19
N GLU A 45 -4.23 2.22 -4.39
CA GLU A 45 -5.55 2.76 -4.12
C GLU A 45 -5.84 2.99 -2.64
N PHE A 46 -5.32 2.12 -1.76
CA PHE A 46 -5.36 2.38 -0.32
C PHE A 46 -4.47 3.56 0.09
N GLY A 47 -3.38 3.82 -0.61
CA GLY A 47 -2.60 5.04 -0.39
C GLY A 47 -3.43 6.30 -0.65
N HIS A 48 -4.24 6.33 -1.72
CA HIS A 48 -5.20 7.40 -1.96
C HIS A 48 -6.31 7.47 -0.89
N ALA A 49 -6.80 6.33 -0.42
CA ALA A 49 -7.76 6.27 0.69
C ALA A 49 -7.21 6.92 1.96
N LEU A 50 -5.91 6.75 2.20
CA LEU A 50 -5.16 7.31 3.34
C LEU A 50 -4.67 8.75 3.08
N GLY A 51 -5.01 9.36 1.94
CA GLY A 51 -4.70 10.76 1.63
C GLY A 51 -3.36 11.00 0.95
N LEU A 52 -2.63 9.95 0.53
CA LEU A 52 -1.45 10.12 -0.31
C LEU A 52 -1.84 10.55 -1.73
N GLY A 53 -1.10 11.49 -2.29
CA GLY A 53 -1.13 11.82 -3.70
C GLY A 53 -0.04 11.08 -4.48
N HIS A 54 -0.01 11.27 -5.79
CA HIS A 54 1.13 10.84 -6.62
C HIS A 54 2.37 11.71 -6.34
N PRO A 55 3.59 11.17 -6.50
CA PRO A 55 4.82 11.94 -6.31
C PRO A 55 4.92 13.09 -7.33
N PRO A 56 5.48 14.24 -6.92
CA PRO A 56 5.62 15.41 -7.80
C PRO A 56 6.62 15.13 -8.93
N GLY A 57 6.32 15.63 -10.13
CA GLY A 57 7.22 15.56 -11.29
C GLY A 57 7.10 14.30 -12.15
N GLY A 58 6.23 13.35 -11.82
CA GLY A 58 5.95 12.15 -12.64
C GLY A 58 7.13 11.17 -12.76
N GLU A 59 8.22 11.41 -12.03
CA GLU A 59 9.39 10.54 -12.03
C GLU A 59 9.13 9.31 -11.15
N CYS A 60 8.84 8.19 -11.80
CA CYS A 60 8.60 6.91 -11.13
C CYS A 60 9.57 5.82 -11.59
N PRO A 61 10.48 5.37 -10.72
CA PRO A 61 10.95 4.00 -10.75
C PRO A 61 10.51 3.29 -9.45
N GLY A 62 9.29 2.74 -9.46
CA GLY A 62 8.86 1.76 -8.44
C GLY A 62 7.98 2.19 -7.24
N PRO A 63 7.62 3.46 -6.97
CA PRO A 63 6.75 3.79 -5.84
C PRO A 63 5.36 3.16 -5.97
N VAL A 64 4.76 2.80 -4.83
CA VAL A 64 3.37 2.34 -4.76
C VAL A 64 2.45 3.42 -5.30
N MET A 65 2.70 4.70 -4.99
CA MET A 65 1.88 5.84 -5.43
C MET A 65 2.19 6.35 -6.85
N CYS A 66 2.85 5.57 -7.71
CA CYS A 66 3.08 6.02 -9.08
C CYS A 66 1.77 6.12 -9.89
N GLU A 67 1.60 7.22 -10.63
CA GLU A 67 0.40 7.44 -11.47
C GLU A 67 0.24 6.40 -12.60
N VAL A 68 1.34 5.82 -13.08
CA VAL A 68 1.35 4.83 -14.16
C VAL A 68 1.59 3.43 -13.61
N TYR A 69 0.58 2.59 -13.70
CA TYR A 69 0.75 1.15 -13.51
C TYR A 69 1.38 0.50 -14.76
N ARG A 70 2.48 -0.23 -14.58
CA ARG A 70 3.14 -0.99 -15.67
C ARG A 70 2.72 -2.45 -15.59
N ARG A 71 2.09 -2.97 -16.66
CA ARG A 71 1.75 -4.40 -16.74
C ARG A 71 2.99 -5.26 -16.49
N GLY A 72 2.86 -6.28 -15.65
CA GLY A 72 3.97 -7.14 -15.25
C GLY A 72 4.81 -6.61 -14.09
N SER A 73 4.52 -5.41 -13.57
CA SER A 73 5.22 -4.88 -12.40
C SER A 73 4.62 -5.36 -11.08
N LEU A 74 5.49 -5.47 -10.07
CA LEU A 74 5.11 -5.67 -8.68
C LEU A 74 5.45 -4.41 -7.88
N THR A 75 4.43 -3.74 -7.37
CA THR A 75 4.56 -2.56 -6.51
C THR A 75 3.74 -2.80 -5.25
N ARG A 76 4.19 -3.78 -4.46
CA ARG A 76 3.51 -4.22 -3.23
C ARG A 76 4.18 -3.69 -1.96
N GLU A 77 5.42 -3.24 -2.07
CA GLU A 77 6.23 -2.77 -0.95
C GLU A 77 6.25 -1.25 -0.91
N LEU A 78 5.87 -0.69 0.24
CA LEU A 78 5.92 0.75 0.47
C LEU A 78 7.35 1.27 0.35
N GLN A 79 7.52 2.36 -0.38
CA GLN A 79 8.79 3.05 -0.53
C GLN A 79 8.94 4.17 0.52
N ALA A 80 10.13 4.75 0.59
CA ALA A 80 10.46 5.74 1.62
C ALA A 80 9.58 7.00 1.56
N ASP A 81 9.19 7.42 0.36
CA ASP A 81 8.27 8.53 0.12
C ASP A 81 6.84 8.19 0.54
N ASP A 82 6.34 6.99 0.23
CA ASP A 82 5.03 6.50 0.69
C ASP A 82 4.96 6.53 2.23
N ILE A 83 6.00 6.02 2.90
CA ILE A 83 6.11 6.00 4.37
C ILE A 83 6.19 7.42 4.93
N ALA A 84 7.02 8.29 4.35
CA ALA A 84 7.18 9.67 4.79
C ALA A 84 5.86 10.45 4.67
N GLY A 85 5.10 10.24 3.59
CA GLY A 85 3.78 10.83 3.39
C GLY A 85 2.77 10.41 4.46
N LEU A 86 2.70 9.11 4.79
CA LEU A 86 1.81 8.61 5.83
C LEU A 86 2.21 9.14 7.22
N ILE A 87 3.51 9.20 7.52
CA ILE A 87 4.02 9.79 8.77
C ILE A 87 3.67 11.29 8.85
N ALA A 88 3.69 12.02 7.74
CA ALA A 88 3.31 13.43 7.73
C ALA A 88 1.81 13.64 8.02
N ILE A 89 0.94 12.72 7.57
CA ILE A 89 -0.52 12.80 7.78
C ILE A 89 -0.91 12.31 9.18
N TYR A 90 -0.34 11.18 9.62
CA TYR A 90 -0.82 10.45 10.80
C TYR A 90 0.17 10.41 11.97
N GLY A 91 1.40 10.88 11.77
CA GLY A 91 2.51 10.71 12.71
C GLY A 91 3.21 9.36 12.56
N ALA A 92 4.37 9.22 13.22
CA ALA A 92 5.08 7.95 13.25
C ALA A 92 4.35 6.96 14.16
N ALA A 93 4.23 5.71 13.71
CA ALA A 93 3.77 4.63 14.57
C ALA A 93 4.72 4.52 15.79
N PRO A 94 4.21 4.29 17.00
CA PRO A 94 5.07 3.97 18.12
C PRO A 94 5.88 2.72 17.77
N THR A 95 7.20 2.76 18.00
CA THR A 95 8.04 1.59 17.80
C THR A 95 7.46 0.46 18.65
N PRO A 96 7.12 -0.71 18.08
CA PRO A 96 6.69 -1.83 18.90
C PRO A 96 7.80 -2.09 19.90
N ALA A 97 7.48 -2.05 21.20
CA ALA A 97 8.43 -2.45 22.23
C ALA A 97 8.98 -3.82 21.84
N PRO A 98 10.30 -4.07 21.99
CA PRO A 98 10.86 -5.36 21.63
C PRO A 98 10.07 -6.44 22.39
N THR A 99 9.36 -7.28 21.65
CA THR A 99 8.67 -8.43 22.22
C THR A 99 9.76 -9.38 22.73
N VAL A 100 10.13 -9.26 24.00
CA VAL A 100 10.95 -10.28 24.68
C VAL A 100 10.02 -11.46 24.96
N GLY A 101 10.00 -12.43 24.05
CA GLY A 101 9.21 -13.66 24.17
C GLY A 101 9.88 -14.82 23.42
N PRO A 102 10.17 -15.96 24.06
CA PRO A 102 11.03 -16.99 23.51
C PRO A 102 10.21 -18.03 22.74
N TYR A 103 10.14 -17.91 21.42
CA TYR A 103 9.70 -19.04 20.60
C TYR A 103 10.63 -19.20 19.41
N ARG A 104 11.66 -20.05 19.61
CA ARG A 104 12.36 -20.71 18.51
C ARG A 104 11.35 -21.63 17.82
N HIS A 105 11.00 -21.33 16.57
CA HIS A 105 10.47 -22.34 15.68
C HIS A 105 11.61 -23.31 15.35
N VAL A 106 11.66 -24.45 16.05
CA VAL A 106 12.41 -25.60 15.56
C VAL A 106 11.57 -26.17 14.41
N ALA A 107 12.04 -26.00 13.18
CA ALA A 107 11.45 -26.68 12.03
C ALA A 107 11.58 -28.20 12.23
N PRO A 108 10.57 -29.02 11.87
CA PRO A 108 10.77 -30.46 11.84
C PRO A 108 11.80 -30.79 10.74
N GLU A 109 12.86 -31.47 11.13
CA GLU A 109 13.85 -32.05 10.22
C GLU A 109 13.17 -33.17 9.43
N VAL A 110 13.15 -33.02 8.10
CA VAL A 110 12.79 -34.08 7.16
C VAL A 110 13.89 -35.13 7.25
N ALA A 111 13.59 -36.28 7.85
CA ALA A 111 14.38 -37.50 7.66
C ALA A 111 13.65 -38.40 6.65
N LYS A 112 14.30 -38.56 5.49
CA LYS A 112 14.12 -39.72 4.61
C LYS A 112 14.58 -40.97 5.36
N ASP A 113 13.72 -41.98 5.47
CA ASP A 113 13.69 -43.22 4.67
C ASP A 113 12.46 -44.05 5.05
#